data_AF-A0AAE4RXR0-F1
#
_entry.id   AF-A0AAE4RXR0-F1
#
_cell.length_a   1.000
_cell.length_b   1.000
_cell.length_c   1.000
_cell.angle_alpha   90.00
_cell.angle_beta   90.00
_cell.angle_gamma   90.00
#
_symmetry.space_group_name_H-M   'P 1'
#
loop_
_entity.id
_entity.type
_entity.pdbx_description
1 polymer ?
#
loop_
_entity_poly.entity_id
_entity_poly.type
_entity_poly.pdbx_seq_one_letter_code
_entity_poly.pdbx_strand_id
1 'polypeptide(L)'
;MLSHDKPSYFYYTRSRTFDPDKFPPHVKVTTAADRTSDATEAEKDAMCREMKRRVLEINKADPTAVFSLYVDDLRCRLGYDWFVAQGIDSARVKVSLLSDGTATYNNFYNYFGDPATAQQNWETYAAEVEALDWNHGGRYPETRAEFELESWTWPYYLATRPGYRLVMQNGALLESSCPFITDKLREMQIEDIQPYEMLSALSESARRLFYDMAGFDYDKFAALFDASPKGNLIIIGTSHQNAASEQQQRDYVARIVGQYGAAYDIFFKPHPADTSSASYETDFPGLTLLPGQMPFEIFVWSLMDHVDMIGGYPSTVFLTVPVDKVRFIFAPDAESLVRPLNLLFRDAANVEWMQ
;
A
#
# COMPACT_ATOMS: atom_id res chain seq x y z
N MET A 1 -9.98 1.75 -12.15
CA MET A 1 -10.64 0.55 -12.71
C MET A 1 -12.14 0.52 -12.42
N LEU A 2 -12.57 0.62 -11.16
CA LEU A 2 -14.00 0.58 -10.78
C LEU A 2 -14.73 1.92 -10.92
N SER A 3 -14.00 2.99 -11.21
CA SER A 3 -14.49 4.38 -11.32
C SER A 3 -14.62 4.89 -12.77
N HIS A 4 -14.34 4.06 -13.77
CA HIS A 4 -14.41 4.40 -15.19
C HIS A 4 -14.55 3.15 -16.06
N ASP A 5 -14.84 3.33 -17.34
CA ASP A 5 -15.05 2.29 -18.36
C ASP A 5 -13.92 2.23 -19.42
N LYS A 6 -12.88 3.07 -19.28
CA LYS A 6 -11.74 3.13 -20.21
C LYS A 6 -10.96 1.81 -20.30
N PRO A 7 -10.43 1.42 -21.47
CA PRO A 7 -9.57 0.24 -21.62
C PRO A 7 -8.44 0.23 -20.61
N SER A 8 -8.30 -0.90 -19.91
CA SER A 8 -7.46 -1.01 -18.73
C SER A 8 -6.67 -2.30 -18.73
N TYR A 9 -5.47 -2.25 -18.16
CA TYR A 9 -4.56 -3.38 -18.04
C TYR A 9 -4.13 -3.47 -16.59
N PHE A 10 -4.29 -4.64 -15.98
CA PHE A 10 -4.00 -4.86 -14.57
C PHE A 10 -3.11 -6.07 -14.40
N TYR A 11 -2.05 -5.90 -13.61
CA TYR A 11 -1.09 -6.95 -13.29
C TYR A 11 -0.74 -6.90 -11.80
N TYR A 12 -0.57 -8.07 -11.22
CA TYR A 12 -0.16 -8.25 -9.83
C TYR A 12 0.59 -9.58 -9.71
N THR A 13 1.63 -9.61 -8.88
CA THR A 13 2.52 -10.78 -8.73
C THR A 13 1.94 -11.85 -7.81
N ARG A 14 1.15 -11.44 -6.81
CA ARG A 14 0.53 -12.35 -5.84
C ARG A 14 -0.78 -12.90 -6.40
N SER A 15 -0.71 -14.01 -7.11
CA SER A 15 -1.85 -14.56 -7.87
C SER A 15 -3.11 -14.79 -7.04
N ARG A 16 -2.98 -14.97 -5.73
CA ARG A 16 -4.09 -15.23 -4.79
C ARG A 16 -4.80 -13.97 -4.29
N THR A 17 -4.35 -12.76 -4.65
CA THR A 17 -4.90 -11.51 -4.11
C THR A 17 -6.27 -11.16 -4.69
N PHE A 18 -6.47 -11.37 -5.99
CA PHE A 18 -7.75 -11.09 -6.66
C PHE A 18 -8.16 -12.25 -7.58
N ASP A 19 -9.47 -12.42 -7.73
CA ASP A 19 -10.11 -13.27 -8.74
C ASP A 19 -10.20 -12.51 -10.08
N PRO A 20 -9.43 -12.91 -11.12
CA PRO A 20 -9.42 -12.23 -12.42
C PRO A 20 -10.76 -12.30 -13.15
N ASP A 21 -11.58 -13.33 -12.89
CA ASP A 21 -12.87 -13.52 -13.57
C ASP A 21 -13.93 -12.54 -13.06
N LYS A 22 -13.65 -11.86 -11.94
CA LYS A 22 -14.53 -10.84 -11.36
C LYS A 22 -14.20 -9.42 -11.81
N PHE A 23 -13.11 -9.21 -12.55
CA PHE A 23 -12.78 -7.87 -13.02
C PHE A 23 -13.81 -7.38 -14.06
N PRO A 24 -14.04 -6.06 -14.16
CA PRO A 24 -14.89 -5.50 -15.19
C PRO A 24 -14.43 -5.87 -16.61
N PRO A 25 -15.34 -6.04 -17.59
CA PRO A 25 -14.99 -6.47 -18.95
C PRO A 25 -14.00 -5.57 -19.70
N HIS A 26 -13.88 -4.29 -19.33
CA HIS A 26 -12.92 -3.35 -19.90
C HIS A 26 -11.50 -3.49 -19.35
N VAL A 27 -11.30 -4.34 -18.32
CA VAL A 27 -10.00 -4.59 -17.70
C VAL A 27 -9.45 -5.92 -18.18
N LYS A 28 -8.28 -5.88 -18.82
CA LYS A 28 -7.49 -7.06 -19.16
C LYS A 28 -6.56 -7.36 -18.00
N VAL A 29 -6.77 -8.52 -17.37
CA VAL A 29 -5.98 -8.98 -16.24
C VAL A 29 -4.93 -9.97 -16.71
N THR A 30 -3.67 -9.74 -16.34
CA THR A 30 -2.57 -10.67 -16.56
C THR A 30 -2.09 -11.18 -15.21
N THR A 31 -1.96 -12.50 -15.06
CA THR A 31 -1.59 -13.15 -13.79
C THR A 31 -0.55 -14.24 -14.03
N ALA A 32 0.04 -14.79 -12.97
CA ALA A 32 0.88 -15.99 -13.11
C ALA A 32 0.08 -17.16 -13.70
N ALA A 33 0.78 -18.06 -14.38
CA ALA A 33 0.21 -19.27 -14.96
C ALA A 33 -0.28 -20.24 -13.88
N ASP A 34 0.48 -20.37 -12.78
CA ASP A 34 0.03 -21.09 -11.58
C ASP A 34 -0.62 -20.10 -10.60
N ARG A 35 -1.92 -20.27 -10.39
CA ARG A 35 -2.72 -19.43 -9.51
C ARG A 35 -2.51 -19.71 -8.02
N THR A 36 -1.82 -20.80 -7.68
CA THR A 36 -1.54 -21.20 -6.29
C THR A 36 -0.21 -20.65 -5.76
N SER A 37 0.62 -20.11 -6.65
CA SER A 37 1.92 -19.51 -6.35
C SER A 37 2.03 -18.08 -6.89
N ASP A 38 3.05 -17.36 -6.42
CA ASP A 38 3.34 -16.01 -6.90
C ASP A 38 4.07 -16.07 -8.25
N ALA A 39 3.94 -15.02 -9.06
CA ALA A 39 4.55 -14.93 -10.38
C ALA A 39 6.08 -15.10 -10.34
N THR A 40 6.59 -15.98 -11.20
CA THR A 40 8.02 -16.20 -11.43
C THR A 40 8.67 -14.99 -12.11
N GLU A 41 10.00 -14.90 -12.06
CA GLU A 41 10.72 -13.81 -12.72
C GLU A 41 10.51 -13.80 -14.24
N ALA A 42 10.48 -14.98 -14.87
CA ALA A 42 10.19 -15.12 -16.29
C ALA A 42 8.79 -14.62 -16.69
N GLU A 43 7.80 -14.78 -15.81
CA GLU A 43 6.45 -14.26 -16.03
C GLU A 43 6.39 -12.73 -15.86
N LYS A 44 7.10 -12.17 -14.87
CA LYS A 44 7.25 -10.71 -14.72
C LYS A 44 7.88 -10.09 -15.97
N ASP A 45 8.94 -10.71 -16.48
CA ASP A 45 9.62 -10.31 -17.71
C ASP A 45 8.70 -10.35 -18.93
N ALA A 46 7.94 -11.45 -19.08
CA ALA A 46 6.98 -11.60 -20.16
C ALA A 46 5.88 -10.53 -20.09
N MET A 47 5.38 -10.25 -18.88
CA MET A 47 4.41 -9.20 -18.64
C MET A 47 4.95 -7.82 -19.02
N CYS A 48 6.19 -7.48 -18.65
CA CYS A 48 6.80 -6.20 -19.01
C CYS A 48 6.88 -6.03 -20.53
N ARG A 49 7.29 -7.07 -21.26
CA ARG A 49 7.32 -7.06 -22.73
C ARG A 49 5.92 -6.88 -23.32
N GLU A 50 4.93 -7.59 -22.80
CA GLU A 50 3.54 -7.47 -23.24
C GLU A 50 2.98 -6.06 -22.99
N MET A 51 3.26 -5.46 -21.83
CA MET A 51 2.80 -4.10 -21.50
C MET A 51 3.41 -3.07 -22.45
N LYS A 52 4.73 -3.10 -22.66
CA LYS A 52 5.41 -2.20 -23.62
C LYS A 52 4.86 -2.37 -25.04
N ARG A 53 4.68 -3.62 -25.49
CA ARG A 53 4.09 -3.95 -26.79
C ARG A 53 2.68 -3.37 -26.92
N ARG A 54 1.86 -3.49 -25.88
CA ARG A 54 0.49 -2.97 -25.88
C ARG A 54 0.44 -1.45 -25.94
N VAL A 55 1.31 -0.75 -25.20
CA VAL A 55 1.44 0.71 -25.28
C VAL A 55 1.74 1.16 -26.71
N LEU A 56 2.67 0.47 -27.39
CA LEU A 56 2.99 0.75 -28.79
C LEU A 56 1.81 0.47 -29.74
N GLU A 57 1.07 -0.62 -29.55
CA GLU A 57 -0.15 -0.92 -30.32
C GLU A 57 -1.20 0.18 -30.18
N ILE A 58 -1.47 0.60 -28.94
CA ILE A 58 -2.43 1.67 -28.64
C ILE A 58 -1.98 2.98 -29.29
N ASN A 59 -0.72 3.36 -29.11
CA ASN A 59 -0.18 4.59 -29.69
C ASN A 59 -0.18 4.58 -31.24
N LYS A 60 0.00 3.41 -31.84
CA LYS A 60 -0.10 3.24 -33.30
C LYS A 60 -1.54 3.39 -33.79
N ALA A 61 -2.51 2.83 -33.06
CA ALA A 61 -3.92 2.90 -33.38
C ALA A 61 -4.52 4.30 -33.14
N ASP A 62 -4.12 4.93 -32.03
CA ASP A 62 -4.51 6.28 -31.63
C ASP A 62 -3.29 7.07 -31.11
N PRO A 63 -2.67 7.89 -31.96
CA PRO A 63 -1.52 8.73 -31.60
C PRO A 63 -1.85 9.83 -30.58
N THR A 64 -3.14 10.09 -30.31
CA THR A 64 -3.59 11.11 -29.35
C THR A 64 -3.92 10.52 -27.97
N ALA A 65 -3.86 9.20 -27.83
CA ALA A 65 -4.15 8.52 -26.58
C ALA A 65 -3.30 9.08 -25.42
N VAL A 66 -3.97 9.30 -24.28
CA VAL A 66 -3.34 9.67 -23.02
C VAL A 66 -3.30 8.45 -22.12
N PHE A 67 -2.14 8.17 -21.55
CA PHE A 67 -1.88 6.99 -20.73
C PHE A 67 -1.87 7.38 -19.26
N SER A 68 -2.53 6.56 -18.43
CA SER A 68 -2.45 6.67 -16.98
C SER A 68 -1.81 5.40 -16.42
N LEU A 69 -0.70 5.56 -15.69
CA LEU A 69 -0.01 4.50 -14.98
C LEU A 69 -0.25 4.67 -13.48
N TYR A 70 -0.69 3.60 -12.84
CA TYR A 70 -0.71 3.46 -11.39
C TYR A 70 0.28 2.36 -11.05
N VAL A 71 1.28 2.67 -10.23
CA VAL A 71 2.38 1.77 -9.91
C VAL A 71 2.84 2.09 -8.50
N ASP A 72 3.33 1.10 -7.75
CA ASP A 72 4.02 1.43 -6.50
C ASP A 72 5.25 2.31 -6.78
N ASP A 73 5.57 3.17 -5.83
CA ASP A 73 6.63 4.16 -5.94
C ASP A 73 8.01 3.52 -6.11
N LEU A 74 8.27 2.36 -5.50
CA LEU A 74 9.53 1.64 -5.67
C LEU A 74 9.79 1.23 -7.13
N ARG A 75 8.73 1.14 -7.94
CA ARG A 75 8.76 0.84 -9.38
C ARG A 75 8.49 2.07 -10.26
N CYS A 76 8.80 3.26 -9.75
CA CYS A 76 8.52 4.54 -10.40
C CYS A 76 9.10 4.70 -11.82
N ARG A 77 10.22 4.01 -12.11
CA ARG A 77 10.91 4.09 -13.39
C ARG A 77 10.06 3.58 -14.55
N LEU A 78 9.09 2.70 -14.29
CA LEU A 78 8.18 2.16 -15.31
C LEU A 78 7.43 3.25 -16.08
N GLY A 79 7.15 4.40 -15.47
CA GLY A 79 6.54 5.53 -16.17
C GLY A 79 7.37 6.04 -17.36
N TYR A 80 8.69 6.06 -17.22
CA TYR A 80 9.60 6.40 -18.32
C TYR A 80 9.82 5.20 -19.23
N ASP A 81 10.21 4.04 -18.68
CA ASP A 81 10.65 2.89 -19.46
C ASP A 81 9.54 2.30 -20.33
N TRP A 82 8.29 2.27 -19.85
CA TRP A 82 7.18 1.69 -20.61
C TRP A 82 6.52 2.64 -21.59
N PHE A 83 6.78 3.95 -21.47
CA PHE A 83 6.10 4.97 -22.27
C PHE A 83 7.10 5.88 -22.97
N VAL A 84 7.80 6.73 -22.24
CA VAL A 84 8.67 7.77 -22.83
C VAL A 84 9.83 7.16 -23.62
N ALA A 85 10.50 6.14 -23.06
CA ALA A 85 11.54 5.40 -23.77
C ALA A 85 11.02 4.64 -25.01
N GLN A 86 9.70 4.44 -25.11
CA GLN A 86 9.01 3.85 -26.24
C GLN A 86 8.51 4.91 -27.26
N GLY A 87 8.92 6.17 -27.13
CA GLY A 87 8.56 7.27 -28.02
C GLY A 87 7.20 7.90 -27.75
N ILE A 88 6.58 7.60 -26.60
CA ILE A 88 5.37 8.26 -26.17
C ILE A 88 5.75 9.63 -25.59
N ASP A 89 5.18 10.69 -26.17
CA ASP A 89 5.29 12.05 -25.63
C ASP A 89 4.94 12.06 -24.13
N SER A 90 5.89 12.51 -23.31
CA SER A 90 5.77 12.53 -21.84
C SER A 90 4.59 13.38 -21.37
N ALA A 91 4.14 14.39 -22.13
CA ALA A 91 2.95 15.17 -21.81
C ALA A 91 1.66 14.33 -21.80
N ARG A 92 1.64 13.20 -22.52
CA ARG A 92 0.52 12.23 -22.59
C ARG A 92 0.62 11.12 -21.56
N VAL A 93 1.64 11.09 -20.71
CA VAL A 93 1.82 10.08 -19.67
C VAL A 93 1.48 10.72 -18.32
N LYS A 94 0.57 10.09 -17.58
CA LYS A 94 0.17 10.49 -16.22
C LYS A 94 0.48 9.35 -15.26
N VAL A 95 1.44 9.55 -14.36
CA VAL A 95 1.93 8.52 -13.45
C VAL A 95 1.50 8.85 -12.02
N SER A 96 0.81 7.92 -11.38
CA SER A 96 0.52 7.95 -9.95
C SER A 96 1.41 6.93 -9.28
N LEU A 97 2.41 7.42 -8.54
CA LEU A 97 3.30 6.62 -7.71
C LEU A 97 2.58 6.36 -6.40
N LEU A 98 2.20 5.12 -6.14
CA LEU A 98 1.48 4.70 -4.94
C LEU A 98 2.52 4.35 -3.87
N SER A 99 2.49 5.03 -2.74
CA SER A 99 3.37 4.69 -1.60
C SER A 99 3.24 3.21 -1.23
N ASP A 100 4.35 2.47 -1.22
CA ASP A 100 4.44 1.09 -0.71
C ASP A 100 3.99 0.98 0.76
N GLY A 101 4.08 2.09 1.50
CA GLY A 101 3.71 2.17 2.91
C GLY A 101 4.90 2.67 3.71
N THR A 102 5.26 1.99 4.80
CA THR A 102 6.39 2.41 5.64
C THR A 102 7.69 2.53 4.85
N ALA A 103 7.92 1.70 3.83
CA ALA A 103 9.14 1.74 3.01
C ALA A 103 9.35 3.10 2.33
N THR A 104 8.29 3.70 1.77
CA THR A 104 8.32 5.03 1.15
C THR A 104 8.85 6.09 2.13
N TYR A 105 8.29 6.16 3.34
CA TYR A 105 8.73 7.16 4.33
C TYR A 105 10.15 6.87 4.86
N ASN A 106 10.49 5.60 5.07
CA ASN A 106 11.83 5.21 5.52
C ASN A 106 12.89 5.55 4.46
N ASN A 107 12.62 5.26 3.19
CA ASN A 107 13.52 5.57 2.10
C ASN A 107 13.73 7.08 1.98
N PHE A 108 12.66 7.89 2.07
CA PHE A 108 12.79 9.35 2.10
C PHE A 108 13.72 9.81 3.22
N TYR A 109 13.50 9.32 4.45
CA TYR A 109 14.35 9.66 5.59
C TYR A 109 15.80 9.20 5.40
N ASN A 110 16.03 8.01 4.86
CA ASN A 110 17.37 7.49 4.62
C ASN A 110 18.14 8.33 3.60
N TYR A 111 17.46 8.89 2.59
CA TYR A 111 18.09 9.70 1.56
C TYR A 111 18.20 11.18 1.91
N PHE A 112 17.25 11.71 2.68
CA PHE A 112 17.10 13.15 2.87
C PHE A 112 16.97 13.59 4.33
N GLY A 113 17.05 12.66 5.28
CA GLY A 113 16.94 12.95 6.72
C GLY A 113 18.21 13.59 7.31
N ASP A 114 19.38 13.28 6.75
CA ASP A 114 20.65 13.90 7.15
C ASP A 114 20.88 15.23 6.41
N PRO A 115 20.83 16.39 7.11
CA PRO A 115 20.96 17.68 6.46
C PRO A 115 22.34 17.92 5.83
N ALA A 116 23.37 17.16 6.22
CA ALA A 116 24.71 17.29 5.64
C ALA A 116 24.82 16.70 4.21
N THR A 117 23.97 15.73 3.87
CA THR A 117 24.05 14.99 2.60
C THR A 117 22.79 15.14 1.74
N ALA A 118 21.67 15.54 2.32
CA ALA A 118 20.37 15.52 1.66
C ALA A 118 20.30 16.32 0.35
N GLN A 119 20.87 17.53 0.31
CA GLN A 119 20.87 18.35 -0.92
C GLN A 119 21.68 17.67 -2.03
N GLN A 120 22.89 17.17 -1.71
CA GLN A 120 23.72 16.46 -2.69
C GLN A 120 23.01 15.20 -3.21
N ASN A 121 22.34 14.45 -2.34
CA ASN A 121 21.56 13.28 -2.74
C ASN A 121 20.43 13.68 -3.70
N TRP A 122 19.67 14.72 -3.38
CA TRP A 122 18.61 15.23 -4.24
C TRP A 122 19.15 15.65 -5.62
N GLU A 123 20.21 16.44 -5.66
CA GLU A 123 20.83 16.90 -6.91
C GLU A 123 21.37 15.73 -7.75
N THR A 124 21.91 14.70 -7.10
CA THR A 124 22.39 13.48 -7.77
C THR A 124 21.24 12.71 -8.42
N TYR A 125 20.17 12.43 -7.68
CA TYR A 125 19.02 11.69 -8.21
C TYR A 125 18.25 12.51 -9.26
N ALA A 126 18.18 13.83 -9.08
CA ALA A 126 17.67 14.74 -10.09
C ALA A 126 18.47 14.64 -11.39
N ALA A 127 19.80 14.65 -11.31
CA ALA A 127 20.66 14.53 -12.48
C ALA A 127 20.50 13.18 -13.20
N GLU A 128 20.35 12.08 -12.46
CA GLU A 128 20.05 10.76 -13.04
C GLU A 128 18.75 10.77 -13.84
N VAL A 129 17.69 11.35 -13.26
CA VAL A 129 16.38 11.48 -13.91
C VAL A 129 16.46 12.41 -15.12
N GLU A 130 17.09 13.58 -15.01
CA GLU A 130 17.20 14.56 -16.11
C GLU A 130 18.16 14.12 -17.22
N ALA A 131 19.06 13.17 -16.97
CA ALA A 131 19.91 12.58 -18.00
C ALA A 131 19.12 11.69 -18.99
N LEU A 132 17.89 11.29 -18.63
CA LEU A 132 17.00 10.56 -19.53
C LEU A 132 16.46 11.45 -20.64
N ASP A 133 16.11 10.85 -21.78
CA ASP A 133 15.55 11.58 -22.91
C ASP A 133 14.03 11.74 -22.76
N TRP A 134 13.61 12.81 -22.11
CA TRP A 134 12.20 13.10 -21.84
C TRP A 134 11.42 13.68 -23.02
N ASN A 135 12.13 14.17 -24.03
CA ASN A 135 11.55 14.78 -25.23
C ASN A 135 11.58 13.79 -26.41
N HIS A 136 11.75 12.50 -26.11
CA HIS A 136 11.88 11.44 -27.10
C HIS A 136 10.56 11.24 -27.87
N GLY A 137 10.48 11.81 -29.06
CA GLY A 137 9.36 11.65 -29.98
C GLY A 137 9.68 10.62 -31.07
N GLY A 138 8.78 9.67 -31.31
CA GLY A 138 8.96 8.72 -32.41
C GLY A 138 7.93 7.59 -32.43
N ARG A 139 7.82 6.92 -33.57
CA ARG A 139 7.06 5.65 -33.68
C ARG A 139 8.05 4.52 -33.85
N TYR A 140 8.05 3.59 -32.91
CA TYR A 140 8.91 2.42 -32.98
C TYR A 140 8.10 1.16 -33.32
N PRO A 141 8.63 0.29 -34.19
CA PRO A 141 7.99 -0.98 -34.50
C PRO A 141 8.14 -2.00 -33.36
N GLU A 142 9.14 -1.84 -32.49
CA GLU A 142 9.51 -2.76 -31.42
C GLU A 142 9.86 -2.01 -30.13
N THR A 143 9.84 -2.72 -29.00
CA THR A 143 10.12 -2.16 -27.67
C THR A 143 11.60 -1.83 -27.50
N ARG A 144 11.91 -0.71 -26.85
CA ARG A 144 13.26 -0.26 -26.52
C ARG A 144 13.51 -0.32 -25.00
N ALA A 145 14.73 0.00 -24.58
CA ALA A 145 15.24 -0.02 -23.20
C ALA A 145 15.27 -1.41 -22.53
N GLU A 146 16.36 -1.66 -21.79
CA GLU A 146 16.53 -2.86 -20.98
C GLU A 146 15.53 -2.87 -19.81
N PHE A 147 15.41 -4.04 -19.19
CA PHE A 147 14.49 -4.28 -18.08
C PHE A 147 15.06 -3.69 -16.79
N GLU A 148 14.40 -2.67 -16.25
CA GLU A 148 14.66 -2.19 -14.89
C GLU A 148 13.32 -1.85 -14.24
N LEU A 149 12.93 -2.64 -13.24
CA LEU A 149 11.64 -2.46 -12.58
C LEU A 149 11.70 -1.33 -11.54
N GLU A 150 12.85 -1.14 -10.91
CA GLU A 150 12.91 -0.47 -9.61
C GLU A 150 13.85 0.72 -9.64
N SER A 151 13.43 1.80 -9.00
CA SER A 151 14.32 2.87 -8.56
C SER A 151 13.73 3.47 -7.29
N TRP A 152 14.43 3.28 -6.18
CA TRP A 152 13.92 3.66 -4.86
C TRP A 152 14.23 5.12 -4.52
N THR A 153 15.22 5.72 -5.20
CA THR A 153 15.70 7.09 -4.98
C THR A 153 14.96 8.13 -5.80
N TRP A 154 14.41 7.74 -6.96
CA TRP A 154 13.74 8.62 -7.91
C TRP A 154 12.31 9.07 -7.55
N PRO A 155 11.50 8.36 -6.74
CA PRO A 155 10.07 8.69 -6.59
C PRO A 155 9.83 10.14 -6.18
N TYR A 156 10.68 10.65 -5.28
CA TYR A 156 10.55 11.98 -4.69
C TYR A 156 10.86 13.08 -5.71
N TYR A 157 11.93 12.92 -6.48
CA TYR A 157 12.24 13.86 -7.54
C TYR A 157 11.23 13.76 -8.69
N LEU A 158 10.84 12.55 -9.10
CA LEU A 158 9.79 12.33 -10.10
C LEU A 158 8.49 13.02 -9.72
N ALA A 159 8.11 13.04 -8.43
CA ALA A 159 6.92 13.75 -7.97
C ALA A 159 6.96 15.27 -8.21
N THR A 160 8.12 15.87 -8.54
CA THR A 160 8.22 17.28 -8.96
C THR A 160 8.05 17.47 -10.47
N ARG A 161 8.15 16.39 -11.26
CA ARG A 161 8.09 16.46 -12.72
C ARG A 161 6.65 16.52 -13.25
N PRO A 162 6.42 17.19 -14.38
CA PRO A 162 5.10 17.20 -15.03
C PRO A 162 4.58 15.80 -15.32
N GLY A 163 3.31 15.56 -14.98
CA GLY A 163 2.64 14.29 -15.22
C GLY A 163 2.86 13.22 -14.16
N TYR A 164 3.71 13.46 -13.15
CA TYR A 164 3.91 12.57 -12.03
C TYR A 164 3.27 13.13 -10.76
N ARG A 165 2.76 12.23 -9.92
CA ARG A 165 2.33 12.53 -8.55
C ARG A 165 2.67 11.37 -7.63
N LEU A 166 2.92 11.68 -6.36
CA LEU A 166 3.10 10.70 -5.29
C LEU A 166 1.82 10.65 -4.45
N VAL A 167 1.13 9.52 -4.51
CA VAL A 167 -0.09 9.27 -3.75
C VAL A 167 0.28 8.50 -2.49
N MET A 168 -0.08 9.04 -1.34
CA MET A 168 0.31 8.47 -0.05
C MET A 168 -0.73 8.70 1.03
N GLN A 169 -0.61 7.98 2.13
CA GLN A 169 -1.58 8.04 3.23
C GLN A 169 -1.50 9.37 3.98
N ASN A 170 -0.29 9.92 4.16
CA ASN A 170 -0.09 11.19 4.86
C ASN A 170 1.28 11.80 4.52
N GLY A 171 1.31 12.72 3.57
CA GLY A 171 2.50 13.43 3.11
C GLY A 171 3.15 14.33 4.14
N ALA A 172 2.42 14.75 5.18
CA ALA A 172 3.01 15.51 6.28
C ALA A 172 4.03 14.70 7.09
N LEU A 173 4.06 13.37 6.94
CA LEU A 173 5.05 12.51 7.59
C LEU A 173 6.40 12.45 6.83
N LEU A 174 6.51 13.07 5.64
CA LEU A 174 7.79 13.30 4.99
C LEU A 174 8.48 14.51 5.63
N GLU A 175 9.27 14.28 6.67
CA GLU A 175 10.01 15.33 7.38
C GLU A 175 11.51 15.30 7.03
N SER A 176 12.10 16.48 6.82
CA SER A 176 13.55 16.68 6.74
C SER A 176 13.96 17.91 7.53
N SER A 177 15.13 17.87 8.17
CA SER A 177 15.72 19.05 8.82
C SER A 177 16.52 19.93 7.86
N CYS A 178 16.74 19.48 6.62
CA CYS A 178 17.43 20.24 5.59
C CYS A 178 16.48 21.31 4.99
N PRO A 179 16.81 22.61 5.05
CA PRO A 179 15.96 23.66 4.47
C PRO A 179 15.72 23.47 2.97
N PHE A 180 16.76 23.04 2.24
CA PHE A 180 16.66 22.76 0.81
C PHE A 180 15.60 21.68 0.52
N ILE A 181 15.62 20.56 1.25
CA ILE A 181 14.62 19.49 1.07
C ILE A 181 13.23 19.94 1.51
N THR A 182 13.13 20.73 2.58
CA THR A 182 11.86 21.32 3.03
C THR A 182 11.23 22.15 1.91
N ASP A 183 12.04 22.90 1.15
CA ASP A 183 11.55 23.63 -0.02
C ASP A 183 11.13 22.67 -1.15
N LYS A 184 11.91 21.61 -1.41
CA LYS A 184 11.58 20.60 -2.44
C LYS A 184 10.31 19.80 -2.14
N LEU A 185 10.00 19.52 -0.88
CA LEU A 185 8.73 18.92 -0.49
C LEU A 185 7.52 19.74 -0.95
N ARG A 186 7.63 21.08 -1.01
CA ARG A 186 6.55 21.95 -1.49
C ARG A 186 6.41 21.96 -3.02
N GLU A 187 7.45 21.54 -3.74
CA GLU A 187 7.43 21.39 -5.20
C GLU A 187 6.84 20.05 -5.63
N MET A 188 6.88 19.04 -4.76
CA MET A 188 6.35 17.72 -5.02
C MET A 188 4.82 17.74 -5.15
N GLN A 189 4.31 17.05 -6.15
CA GLN A 189 2.89 16.76 -6.35
C GLN A 189 2.49 15.59 -5.45
N ILE A 190 2.34 15.86 -4.16
CA ILE A 190 1.87 14.89 -3.17
C ILE A 190 0.34 14.95 -3.09
N GLU A 191 -0.30 13.79 -3.12
CA GLU A 191 -1.74 13.64 -2.92
C GLU A 191 -1.99 12.71 -1.73
N ASP A 192 -2.54 13.30 -0.66
CA ASP A 192 -2.89 12.58 0.56
C ASP A 192 -4.25 11.90 0.38
N ILE A 193 -4.25 10.58 0.28
CA ILE A 193 -5.47 9.78 0.12
C ILE A 193 -5.40 8.56 1.03
N GLN A 194 -6.45 8.39 1.83
CA GLN A 194 -6.65 7.16 2.57
C GLN A 194 -7.38 6.12 1.72
N PRO A 195 -6.92 4.86 1.67
CA PRO A 195 -7.59 3.82 0.87
C PRO A 195 -9.06 3.58 1.26
N TYR A 196 -9.42 3.75 2.53
CA TYR A 196 -10.80 3.60 2.98
C TYR A 196 -11.72 4.71 2.42
N GLU A 197 -11.19 5.93 2.20
CA GLU A 197 -11.92 7.01 1.54
C GLU A 197 -12.15 6.71 0.06
N MET A 198 -11.17 6.11 -0.61
CA MET A 198 -11.32 5.67 -2.00
C MET A 198 -12.42 4.62 -2.14
N LEU A 199 -12.44 3.64 -1.22
CA LEU A 199 -13.44 2.58 -1.22
C LEU A 199 -14.84 3.15 -0.91
N SER A 200 -14.97 4.03 0.09
CA SER A 200 -16.26 4.62 0.47
C SER A 200 -16.84 5.53 -0.62
N ALA A 201 -16.00 6.18 -1.42
CA ALA A 201 -16.41 7.01 -2.55
C ALA A 201 -17.00 6.23 -3.74
N LEU A 202 -16.77 4.91 -3.83
CA LEU A 202 -17.37 4.08 -4.88
C LEU A 202 -18.87 3.94 -4.66
N SER A 203 -19.63 3.76 -5.75
CA SER A 203 -21.04 3.31 -5.64
C SER A 203 -21.14 1.96 -4.93
N GLU A 204 -22.28 1.65 -4.32
CA GLU A 204 -22.49 0.38 -3.63
C GLU A 204 -22.19 -0.84 -4.51
N SER A 205 -22.65 -0.85 -5.76
CA SER A 205 -22.39 -1.93 -6.71
C SER A 205 -20.90 -2.09 -7.03
N ALA A 206 -20.16 -0.97 -7.15
CA ALA A 206 -18.71 -1.00 -7.35
C ALA A 206 -17.96 -1.48 -6.10
N ARG A 207 -18.42 -1.14 -4.89
CA ARG A 207 -17.85 -1.70 -3.65
C ARG A 207 -18.08 -3.21 -3.55
N ARG A 208 -19.30 -3.68 -3.86
CA ARG A 208 -19.62 -5.11 -3.90
C ARG A 208 -18.74 -5.85 -4.90
N LEU A 209 -18.53 -5.28 -6.09
CA LEU A 209 -17.62 -5.86 -7.08
C LEU A 209 -16.16 -5.91 -6.59
N PHE A 210 -15.69 -4.88 -5.88
CA PHE A 210 -14.37 -4.90 -5.24
C PHE A 210 -14.24 -6.05 -4.24
N TYR A 211 -15.27 -6.29 -3.42
CA TYR A 211 -15.29 -7.39 -2.47
C TYR A 211 -15.27 -8.76 -3.17
N ASP A 212 -16.08 -8.93 -4.22
CA ASP A 212 -16.08 -10.14 -5.04
C ASP A 212 -14.71 -10.40 -5.68
N MET A 213 -14.08 -9.36 -6.24
CA MET A 213 -12.73 -9.45 -6.79
C MET A 213 -11.73 -9.89 -5.74
N ALA A 214 -11.84 -9.41 -4.49
CA ALA A 214 -10.94 -9.74 -3.40
C ALA A 214 -11.27 -11.05 -2.68
N GLY A 215 -12.36 -11.73 -3.05
CA GLY A 215 -12.87 -12.90 -2.31
C GLY A 215 -13.29 -12.56 -0.87
N PHE A 216 -13.75 -11.33 -0.64
CA PHE A 216 -14.15 -10.82 0.67
C PHE A 216 -15.66 -10.90 0.85
N ASP A 217 -16.11 -11.65 1.85
CA ASP A 217 -17.53 -11.75 2.20
C ASP A 217 -17.92 -10.65 3.20
N TYR A 218 -18.24 -9.47 2.66
CA TYR A 218 -18.60 -8.30 3.47
C TYR A 218 -19.75 -8.60 4.43
N ASP A 219 -20.83 -9.22 3.96
CA ASP A 219 -22.04 -9.39 4.78
C ASP A 219 -21.79 -10.37 5.93
N LYS A 220 -21.01 -11.42 5.69
CA LYS A 220 -20.58 -12.34 6.76
C LYS A 220 -19.80 -11.62 7.85
N PHE A 221 -18.83 -10.78 7.47
CA PHE A 221 -18.02 -10.08 8.46
C PHE A 221 -18.77 -8.92 9.12
N ALA A 222 -19.59 -8.16 8.40
CA ALA A 222 -20.46 -7.16 9.01
C ALA A 222 -21.38 -7.81 10.05
N ALA A 223 -22.03 -8.93 9.70
CA ALA A 223 -22.87 -9.68 10.64
C ALA A 223 -22.10 -10.24 11.84
N LEU A 224 -20.82 -10.58 11.66
CA LEU A 224 -19.94 -11.01 12.75
C LEU A 224 -19.64 -9.87 13.73
N PHE A 225 -19.38 -8.66 13.22
CA PHE A 225 -19.11 -7.47 14.04
C PHE A 225 -20.38 -6.91 14.69
N ASP A 226 -21.55 -7.12 14.08
CA ASP A 226 -22.84 -6.68 14.62
C ASP A 226 -23.52 -7.76 15.50
N ALA A 227 -22.84 -8.88 15.77
CA ALA A 227 -23.42 -10.03 16.48
C ALA A 227 -23.77 -9.76 17.95
N SER A 228 -23.18 -8.73 18.55
CA SER A 228 -23.41 -8.34 19.95
C SER A 228 -23.44 -6.81 20.09
N PRO A 229 -24.07 -6.27 21.17
CA PRO A 229 -24.17 -4.84 21.40
C PRO A 229 -22.89 -4.21 21.98
N LYS A 230 -21.82 -4.98 22.18
CA LYS A 230 -20.52 -4.48 22.63
C LYS A 230 -19.83 -3.71 21.50
N GLY A 231 -18.83 -2.90 21.84
CA GLY A 231 -17.96 -2.33 20.82
C GLY A 231 -17.04 -3.39 20.20
N ASN A 232 -16.53 -3.17 19.00
CA ASN A 232 -15.62 -4.09 18.33
C ASN A 232 -14.16 -3.62 18.47
N LEU A 233 -13.30 -4.50 19.01
CA LEU A 233 -11.87 -4.26 19.20
C LEU A 233 -11.05 -5.23 18.37
N ILE A 234 -10.17 -4.72 17.51
CA ILE A 234 -9.22 -5.55 16.75
C ILE A 234 -7.80 -5.45 17.35
N ILE A 235 -7.19 -6.61 17.62
CA ILE A 235 -5.79 -6.76 17.98
C ILE A 235 -4.99 -7.18 16.74
N ILE A 236 -3.94 -6.43 16.42
CA ILE A 236 -2.99 -6.73 15.34
C ILE A 236 -1.82 -7.55 15.88
N GLY A 237 -1.73 -8.80 15.42
CA GLY A 237 -0.63 -9.71 15.71
C GLY A 237 0.60 -9.48 14.84
N THR A 238 1.67 -10.22 15.16
CA THR A 238 2.94 -10.22 14.41
C THR A 238 3.40 -11.65 14.10
N SER A 239 4.45 -11.78 13.29
CA SER A 239 5.19 -13.03 13.14
C SER A 239 6.24 -13.19 14.23
N HIS A 240 6.56 -14.44 14.57
CA HIS A 240 7.47 -14.76 15.66
C HIS A 240 8.80 -15.30 15.15
N GLN A 241 9.88 -14.98 15.86
CA GLN A 241 11.21 -15.53 15.59
C GLN A 241 11.54 -16.70 16.52
N ASN A 242 10.87 -16.79 17.67
CA ASN A 242 11.10 -17.80 18.70
C ASN A 242 9.90 -17.91 19.66
N ALA A 243 9.91 -18.93 20.52
CA ALA A 243 8.86 -19.18 21.50
C ALA A 243 8.66 -18.03 22.53
N ALA A 244 9.70 -17.23 22.80
CA ALA A 244 9.56 -16.09 23.70
C ALA A 244 8.71 -14.98 23.05
N SER A 245 8.88 -14.71 21.76
CA SER A 245 8.00 -13.78 21.02
C SER A 245 6.56 -14.29 20.92
N GLU A 246 6.35 -15.60 20.76
CA GLU A 246 5.01 -16.20 20.76
C GLU A 246 4.31 -16.02 22.11
N GLN A 247 5.03 -16.31 23.20
CA GLN A 247 4.51 -16.14 24.56
C GLN A 247 4.22 -14.68 24.87
N GLN A 248 5.08 -13.74 24.44
CA GLN A 248 4.87 -12.32 24.64
C GLN A 248 3.58 -11.84 23.96
N GLN A 249 3.33 -12.22 22.70
CA GLN A 249 2.08 -11.91 22.02
C GLN A 249 0.87 -12.47 22.79
N ARG A 250 0.97 -13.71 23.26
CA ARG A 250 -0.08 -14.35 24.04
C ARG A 250 -0.36 -13.60 25.34
N ASP A 251 0.67 -13.12 26.03
CA ASP A 251 0.54 -12.36 27.28
C ASP A 251 -0.09 -10.99 27.05
N TYR A 252 0.27 -10.30 25.95
CA TYR A 252 -0.40 -9.06 25.54
C TYR A 252 -1.88 -9.29 25.22
N VAL A 253 -2.21 -10.34 24.46
CA VAL A 253 -3.60 -10.68 24.16
C VAL A 253 -4.38 -10.97 25.45
N ALA A 254 -3.80 -11.72 26.39
CA ALA A 254 -4.41 -11.98 27.69
C ALA A 254 -4.71 -10.68 28.46
N ARG A 255 -3.78 -9.72 28.44
CA ARG A 255 -3.97 -8.39 29.06
C ARG A 255 -5.11 -7.62 28.39
N ILE A 256 -5.16 -7.55 27.06
CA ILE A 256 -6.23 -6.87 26.32
C ILE A 256 -7.59 -7.52 26.58
N VAL A 257 -7.66 -8.85 26.57
CA VAL A 257 -8.90 -9.59 26.88
C VAL A 257 -9.37 -9.28 28.29
N GLY A 258 -8.48 -9.28 29.27
CA GLY A 258 -8.82 -8.94 30.65
C GLY A 258 -9.27 -7.48 30.83
N GLN A 259 -8.66 -6.54 30.12
CA GLN A 259 -8.93 -5.11 30.25
C GLN A 259 -10.19 -4.67 29.50
N TYR A 260 -10.44 -5.21 28.31
CA TYR A 260 -11.47 -4.72 27.39
C TYR A 260 -12.61 -5.70 27.12
N GLY A 261 -12.46 -7.01 27.37
CA GLY A 261 -13.42 -8.05 26.93
C GLY A 261 -14.82 -7.97 27.55
N ALA A 262 -14.98 -7.22 28.66
CA ALA A 262 -16.29 -6.94 29.23
C ALA A 262 -17.11 -5.96 28.37
N ALA A 263 -16.46 -4.96 27.78
CA ALA A 263 -17.10 -3.89 27.00
C ALA A 263 -16.97 -4.06 25.49
N TYR A 264 -16.03 -4.90 25.04
CA TYR A 264 -15.73 -5.11 23.63
C TYR A 264 -15.80 -6.59 23.24
N ASP A 265 -16.28 -6.87 22.02
CA ASP A 265 -16.02 -8.11 21.32
C ASP A 265 -14.62 -8.02 20.68
N ILE A 266 -13.80 -9.04 20.94
CA ILE A 266 -12.37 -8.99 20.63
C ILE A 266 -12.08 -9.86 19.42
N PHE A 267 -11.51 -9.25 18.41
CA PHE A 267 -11.04 -9.88 17.20
C PHE A 267 -9.51 -9.86 17.17
N PHE A 268 -8.90 -10.99 16.82
CA PHE A 268 -7.46 -11.07 16.64
C PHE A 268 -7.13 -11.30 15.17
N LYS A 269 -6.34 -10.41 14.58
CA LYS A 269 -5.78 -10.59 13.24
C LYS A 269 -4.34 -11.10 13.34
N PRO A 270 -4.08 -12.39 13.07
CA PRO A 270 -2.71 -12.90 13.00
C PRO A 270 -1.98 -12.35 11.77
N HIS A 271 -0.65 -12.26 11.90
CA HIS A 271 0.21 -12.13 10.73
C HIS A 271 0.05 -13.39 9.83
N PRO A 272 0.13 -13.30 8.49
CA PRO A 272 -0.05 -14.46 7.61
C PRO A 272 0.90 -15.64 7.90
N ALA A 273 2.06 -15.37 8.51
CA ALA A 273 3.04 -16.38 8.91
C ALA A 273 2.89 -16.87 10.37
N ASP A 274 1.96 -16.31 11.15
CA ASP A 274 1.74 -16.74 12.53
C ASP A 274 0.85 -17.99 12.58
N THR A 275 1.41 -19.08 13.09
CA THR A 275 0.68 -20.33 13.38
C THR A 275 0.45 -20.53 14.87
N SER A 276 1.08 -19.72 15.73
CA SER A 276 1.04 -19.86 17.18
C SER A 276 -0.32 -19.44 17.77
N SER A 277 -1.04 -18.55 17.09
CA SER A 277 -2.35 -18.06 17.55
C SER A 277 -3.51 -19.03 17.31
N ALA A 278 -3.26 -20.22 16.75
CA ALA A 278 -4.33 -21.15 16.34
C ALA A 278 -5.23 -21.60 17.50
N SER A 279 -4.73 -21.58 18.74
CA SER A 279 -5.49 -21.93 19.94
C SER A 279 -6.23 -20.75 20.59
N TYR A 280 -6.08 -19.52 20.10
CA TYR A 280 -6.53 -18.33 20.84
C TYR A 280 -8.04 -18.28 21.12
N GLU A 281 -8.90 -18.78 20.23
CA GLU A 281 -10.35 -18.85 20.51
C GLU A 281 -10.67 -19.80 21.68
N THR A 282 -9.84 -20.83 21.89
CA THR A 282 -9.98 -21.77 23.01
C THR A 282 -9.32 -21.22 24.29
N ASP A 283 -8.14 -20.60 24.15
CA ASP A 283 -7.37 -20.06 25.27
C ASP A 283 -7.97 -18.78 25.86
N PHE A 284 -8.69 -18.01 25.03
CA PHE A 284 -9.31 -16.73 25.38
C PHE A 284 -10.80 -16.75 25.01
N PRO A 285 -11.68 -17.26 25.89
CA PRO A 285 -13.11 -17.34 25.61
C PRO A 285 -13.71 -15.97 25.24
N GLY A 286 -14.38 -15.90 24.10
CA GLY A 286 -14.98 -14.68 23.55
C GLY A 286 -14.09 -13.91 22.55
N LEU A 287 -12.84 -14.33 22.36
CA LEU A 287 -12.01 -13.86 21.26
C LEU A 287 -12.34 -14.61 19.97
N THR A 288 -12.42 -13.89 18.85
CA THR A 288 -12.61 -14.46 17.50
C THR A 288 -11.37 -14.25 16.64
N LEU A 289 -10.90 -15.30 15.95
CA LEU A 289 -9.79 -15.20 15.00
C LEU A 289 -10.28 -14.70 13.64
N LEU A 290 -9.67 -13.62 13.14
CA LEU A 290 -9.85 -13.17 11.77
C LEU A 290 -8.94 -13.98 10.81
N PRO A 291 -9.33 -14.18 9.54
CA PRO A 291 -8.51 -14.90 8.58
C PRO A 291 -7.10 -14.32 8.41
N GLY A 292 -6.07 -15.12 8.70
CA GLY A 292 -4.67 -14.67 8.64
C GLY A 292 -4.17 -14.33 7.24
N GLN A 293 -4.54 -15.11 6.22
CA GLN A 293 -4.04 -14.97 4.84
C GLN A 293 -4.66 -13.81 4.06
N MET A 294 -5.80 -13.30 4.51
CA MET A 294 -6.46 -12.18 3.84
C MET A 294 -5.76 -10.87 4.25
N PRO A 295 -5.43 -9.98 3.29
CA PRO A 295 -4.85 -8.68 3.60
C PRO A 295 -5.74 -7.92 4.59
N PHE A 296 -5.15 -7.47 5.69
CA PHE A 296 -5.91 -6.85 6.77
C PHE A 296 -6.52 -5.52 6.34
N GLU A 297 -5.83 -4.83 5.43
CA GLU A 297 -6.28 -3.63 4.75
C GLU A 297 -7.72 -3.75 4.21
N ILE A 298 -8.08 -4.89 3.60
CA ILE A 298 -9.45 -5.08 3.08
C ILE A 298 -10.47 -5.09 4.22
N PHE A 299 -10.17 -5.74 5.36
CA PHE A 299 -11.06 -5.71 6.53
C PHE A 299 -11.26 -4.29 7.02
N VAL A 300 -10.15 -3.62 7.27
CA VAL A 300 -10.11 -2.28 7.85
C VAL A 300 -10.83 -1.29 6.97
N TRP A 301 -10.52 -1.25 5.67
CA TRP A 301 -11.12 -0.26 4.78
C TRP A 301 -12.62 -0.52 4.57
N SER A 302 -13.03 -1.78 4.57
CA SER A 302 -14.41 -2.16 4.29
C SER A 302 -15.30 -2.04 5.52
N LEU A 303 -14.78 -2.33 6.71
CA LEU A 303 -15.54 -2.43 7.95
C LEU A 303 -15.16 -1.35 8.96
N MET A 304 -14.49 -0.27 8.55
CA MET A 304 -14.03 0.78 9.47
C MET A 304 -15.16 1.31 10.36
N ASP A 305 -16.37 1.44 9.82
CA ASP A 305 -17.55 1.93 10.55
C ASP A 305 -18.02 0.96 11.64
N HIS A 306 -17.67 -0.32 11.55
CA HIS A 306 -17.95 -1.34 12.55
C HIS A 306 -16.83 -1.51 13.58
N VAL A 307 -15.67 -0.86 13.42
CA VAL A 307 -14.52 -1.00 14.33
C VAL A 307 -14.48 0.18 15.30
N ASP A 308 -14.63 -0.06 16.60
CA ASP A 308 -14.55 1.00 17.62
C ASP A 308 -13.12 1.23 18.11
N MET A 309 -12.32 0.17 18.14
CA MET A 309 -10.97 0.21 18.69
C MET A 309 -10.02 -0.70 17.90
N ILE A 310 -8.80 -0.22 17.68
CA ILE A 310 -7.70 -1.03 17.13
C ILE A 310 -6.42 -0.81 17.93
N GLY A 311 -5.59 -1.85 18.02
CA GLY A 311 -4.27 -1.77 18.62
C GLY A 311 -3.47 -3.05 18.39
N GLY A 312 -2.21 -3.07 18.81
CA GLY A 312 -1.37 -4.28 18.72
C GLY A 312 0.08 -4.00 18.36
N TYR A 313 0.72 -4.93 17.67
CA TYR A 313 2.10 -4.78 17.22
C TYR A 313 2.24 -3.68 16.15
N PRO A 314 3.35 -2.92 16.15
CA PRO A 314 3.62 -1.91 15.12
C PRO A 314 3.55 -2.50 13.71
N SER A 315 2.73 -1.90 12.85
CA SER A 315 2.43 -2.41 11.51
C SER A 315 2.09 -1.28 10.54
N THR A 316 2.36 -1.48 9.25
CA THR A 316 1.96 -0.59 8.15
C THR A 316 0.46 -0.30 8.15
N VAL A 317 -0.34 -1.25 8.65
CA VAL A 317 -1.78 -1.11 8.85
C VAL A 317 -2.16 0.20 9.52
N PHE A 318 -1.38 0.63 10.53
CA PHE A 318 -1.68 1.85 11.29
C PHE A 318 -1.57 3.14 10.45
N LEU A 319 -0.94 3.11 9.28
CA LEU A 319 -0.98 4.23 8.33
C LEU A 319 -2.32 4.40 7.63
N THR A 320 -3.15 3.36 7.65
CA THR A 320 -4.40 3.27 6.89
C THR A 320 -5.65 3.21 7.78
N VAL A 321 -5.48 3.52 9.08
CA VAL A 321 -6.57 3.64 10.03
C VAL A 321 -6.58 5.04 10.64
N PRO A 322 -7.77 5.57 11.00
CA PRO A 322 -7.86 6.79 11.78
C PRO A 322 -7.09 6.65 13.11
N VAL A 323 -6.19 7.59 13.40
CA VAL A 323 -5.33 7.58 14.61
C VAL A 323 -6.18 7.61 15.89
N ASP A 324 -7.34 8.24 15.86
CA ASP A 324 -8.28 8.32 16.97
C ASP A 324 -8.95 6.98 17.30
N LYS A 325 -8.91 5.98 16.41
CA LYS A 325 -9.33 4.60 16.72
C LYS A 325 -8.21 3.75 17.31
N VAL A 326 -6.95 4.16 17.18
CA VAL A 326 -5.81 3.46 17.76
C VAL A 326 -5.74 3.75 19.26
N ARG A 327 -5.83 2.71 20.09
CA ARG A 327 -5.89 2.86 21.56
C ARG A 327 -4.71 2.27 22.30
N PHE A 328 -4.00 1.30 21.72
CA PHE A 328 -2.82 0.73 22.34
C PHE A 328 -1.83 0.23 21.28
N ILE A 329 -0.55 0.32 21.61
CA ILE A 329 0.55 -0.22 20.80
C ILE A 329 1.48 -1.03 21.70
N PHE A 330 1.86 -2.22 21.25
CA PHE A 330 2.83 -3.08 21.92
C PHE A 330 4.26 -2.59 21.64
N ALA A 331 4.61 -1.48 22.29
CA ALA A 331 5.90 -0.83 22.23
C ALA A 331 6.13 0.03 23.49
N PRO A 332 7.39 0.33 23.84
CA PRO A 332 7.73 1.26 24.92
C PRO A 332 7.10 2.65 24.82
N ASP A 333 7.18 3.25 23.63
CA ASP A 333 6.80 4.64 23.35
C ASP A 333 6.81 4.87 21.82
N ALA A 334 6.41 6.08 21.39
CA ALA A 334 6.42 6.46 19.98
C ALA A 334 7.83 6.45 19.38
N GLU A 335 8.86 6.87 20.12
CA GLU A 335 10.24 6.97 19.62
C GLU A 335 10.82 5.61 19.24
N SER A 336 10.38 4.55 19.93
CA SER A 336 10.78 3.16 19.65
C SER A 336 10.20 2.58 18.35
N LEU A 337 9.23 3.25 17.74
CA LEU A 337 8.60 2.77 16.50
C LEU A 337 9.46 3.07 15.27
N VAL A 338 9.31 2.23 14.25
CA VAL A 338 9.89 2.51 12.93
C VAL A 338 9.19 3.70 12.28
N ARG A 339 9.90 4.43 11.42
CA ARG A 339 9.26 5.49 10.62
C ARG A 339 8.21 4.89 9.66
N PRO A 340 7.14 5.63 9.36
CA PRO A 340 6.77 6.92 9.94
C PRO A 340 5.87 6.77 11.19
N LEU A 341 5.73 5.56 11.76
CA LEU A 341 4.81 5.33 12.89
C LEU A 341 5.24 6.12 14.13
N ASN A 342 6.54 6.29 14.34
CA ASN A 342 7.06 7.16 15.40
C ASN A 342 6.60 8.62 15.26
N LEU A 343 6.51 9.12 14.03
CA LEU A 343 5.99 10.45 13.74
C LEU A 343 4.47 10.50 13.89
N LEU A 344 3.77 9.51 13.32
CA LEU A 344 2.32 9.41 13.34
C LEU A 344 1.76 9.42 14.77
N PHE A 345 2.45 8.73 15.68
CA PHE A 345 2.04 8.61 17.08
C PHE A 345 2.82 9.51 18.05
N ARG A 346 3.69 10.40 17.55
CA ARG A 346 4.52 11.31 18.37
C ARG A 346 3.69 12.09 19.38
N ASP A 347 2.54 12.59 18.93
CA ASP A 347 1.65 13.46 19.71
C ASP A 347 0.33 12.77 20.10
N ALA A 348 0.25 11.44 19.94
CA ALA A 348 -0.96 10.66 20.18
C ALA A 348 -1.19 10.39 21.68
N ALA A 349 -1.83 11.35 22.36
CA ALA A 349 -2.09 11.27 23.81
C ALA A 349 -3.05 10.15 24.24
N ASN A 350 -3.84 9.60 23.32
CA ASN A 350 -4.85 8.57 23.57
C ASN A 350 -4.36 7.13 23.34
N VAL A 351 -3.05 6.93 23.11
CA VAL A 351 -2.45 5.61 22.88
C VAL A 351 -1.79 5.12 24.16
N GLU A 352 -2.23 3.95 24.64
CA GLU A 352 -1.58 3.21 25.72
C GLU A 352 -0.36 2.44 25.16
N TRP A 353 0.81 2.72 25.70
CA TRP A 353 2.05 2.01 25.39
C TRP A 353 2.20 0.79 26.30
N MET A 354 2.30 -0.40 25.72
CA MET A 354 2.36 -1.67 26.46
C MET A 354 3.69 -2.39 26.22
N GLN A 355 4.32 -2.80 27.32
CA GLN A 355 5.55 -3.61 27.38
C GLN A 355 5.30 -4.96 28.05
#